data_AF-A0A4Q5NXM6-F1
#
_entry.id   AF-A0A4Q5NXM6-F1
#
_cell.length_a   1.000
_cell.length_b   1.000
_cell.length_c   1.000
_cell.angle_alpha   90.00
_cell.angle_beta   90.00
_cell.angle_gamma   90.00
#
_symmetry.space_group_name_H-M   'P 1'
#
loop_
_entity.id
_entity.type
_entity.pdbx_description
1 polymer ?
#
loop_
_entity_poly.entity_id
_entity_poly.type
_entity_poly.pdbx_seq_one_letter_code
_entity_poly.pdbx_strand_id
1 'polypeptide(L)'
;MKMMFCWRCQMDMAMLDEEEYAVIRELYFQGITATKESRQQRKLPLEKLSIEEYFQPLLRRYHELTGREETVPNAVMHHRISLYGPPCKQCGKPLRTPQALFCAACGENA
;
A
#
# COMPACT_ATOMS: atom_id res chain seq x y z
N MET A 1 6.04 -11.65 1.06
CA MET A 1 6.48 -10.46 0.27
C MET A 1 7.20 -10.84 -1.04
N LYS A 2 7.10 -9.99 -2.08
CA LYS A 2 7.87 -10.08 -3.34
C LYS A 2 8.21 -8.71 -3.93
N MET A 3 9.41 -8.52 -4.48
CA MET A 3 9.75 -7.32 -5.26
C MET A 3 9.01 -7.32 -6.61
N MET A 4 8.19 -6.30 -6.85
CA MET A 4 7.45 -6.12 -8.11
C MET A 4 7.27 -4.63 -8.44
N PHE A 5 7.14 -4.32 -9.72
CA PHE A 5 6.86 -2.95 -10.17
C PHE A 5 5.47 -2.47 -9.71
N CYS A 6 5.44 -1.40 -8.92
CA CYS A 6 4.19 -0.75 -8.52
C CYS A 6 3.81 0.31 -9.54
N TRP A 7 2.64 0.18 -10.15
CA TRP A 7 2.16 1.12 -11.16
C TRP A 7 1.85 2.52 -10.63
N ARG A 8 1.56 2.66 -9.33
CA ARG A 8 1.31 3.96 -8.69
C ARG A 8 2.62 4.68 -8.31
N CYS A 9 3.61 3.96 -7.80
CA CYS A 9 4.92 4.52 -7.45
C CYS A 9 5.88 4.63 -8.63
N GLN A 10 5.60 3.93 -9.73
CA GLN A 10 6.46 3.84 -10.91
C GLN A 10 7.88 3.30 -10.64
N MET A 11 8.01 2.41 -9.66
CA MET A 11 9.27 1.76 -9.29
C MET A 11 9.03 0.38 -8.70
N ASP A 12 10.09 -0.42 -8.55
CA ASP A 12 10.01 -1.70 -7.86
C ASP A 12 9.83 -1.50 -6.35
N MET A 13 8.80 -2.14 -5.82
CA MET A 13 8.40 -2.10 -4.43
C MET A 13 8.35 -3.51 -3.84
N ALA A 14 8.63 -3.61 -2.54
CA ALA A 14 8.36 -4.82 -1.77
C ALA A 14 6.85 -4.94 -1.58
N MET A 15 6.22 -5.79 -2.39
CA MET A 15 4.78 -6.02 -2.40
C MET A 15 4.43 -7.10 -1.40
N LEU A 16 3.41 -6.82 -0.59
CA LEU A 16 2.95 -7.71 0.46
C LEU A 16 2.08 -8.84 -0.11
N ASP A 17 2.25 -10.04 0.42
CA ASP A 17 1.27 -11.11 0.21
C ASP A 17 0.01 -10.88 1.07
N GLU A 18 -0.94 -11.81 1.00
CA GLU A 18 -2.24 -11.65 1.66
C GLU A 18 -2.16 -11.69 3.18
N GLU A 19 -1.27 -12.48 3.75
CA GLU A 19 -1.11 -12.60 5.20
C GLU A 19 -0.46 -11.34 5.76
N GLU A 20 0.63 -10.89 5.12
CA GLU A 20 1.30 -9.63 5.45
C GLU A 20 0.36 -8.42 5.28
N TYR A 21 -0.39 -8.38 4.18
CA TYR A 21 -1.32 -7.30 3.90
C TYR A 21 -2.50 -7.28 4.87
N ALA A 22 -2.99 -8.43 5.35
CA ALA A 22 -4.06 -8.47 6.33
C ALA A 22 -3.69 -7.71 7.62
N VAL A 23 -2.46 -7.92 8.12
CA VAL A 23 -1.92 -7.21 9.29
C VAL A 23 -1.84 -5.70 9.03
N ILE A 24 -1.28 -5.31 7.90
CA ILE A 24 -1.17 -3.89 7.51
C ILE A 24 -2.54 -3.24 7.37
N ARG A 25 -3.50 -3.94 6.77
CA ARG A 25 -4.88 -3.48 6.58
C ARG A 25 -5.54 -3.23 7.93
N GLU A 26 -5.38 -4.13 8.90
CA GLU A 26 -5.93 -3.94 10.23
C GLU A 26 -5.39 -2.68 10.91
N LEU A 27 -4.06 -2.49 10.92
CA LEU A 27 -3.42 -1.30 11.46
C LEU A 27 -3.88 -0.02 10.76
N TYR A 28 -4.10 -0.07 9.45
CA TYR A 28 -4.65 1.05 8.68
C TYR A 28 -6.05 1.44 9.19
N PHE A 29 -6.93 0.45 9.38
CA PHE A 29 -8.27 0.72 9.89
C PHE A 29 -8.25 1.24 11.33
N GLN A 30 -7.36 0.74 12.18
CA GLN A 30 -7.17 1.28 13.53
C GLN A 30 -6.76 2.76 13.49
N GLY A 31 -5.82 3.15 12.62
CA GLY A 31 -5.41 4.55 12.44
C GLY A 31 -6.55 5.45 11.95
N ILE A 32 -7.38 4.96 11.03
CA ILE A 32 -8.59 5.66 10.55
C ILE A 32 -9.61 5.85 11.69
N THR A 33 -9.86 4.81 12.47
CA THR A 33 -10.80 4.86 13.61
C THR A 33 -10.32 5.85 14.67
N ALA A 34 -9.06 5.76 15.08
CA ALA A 34 -8.48 6.68 16.07
C ALA A 34 -8.52 8.14 15.58
N THR A 35 -8.27 8.38 14.29
CA THR A 35 -8.40 9.71 13.69
C THR A 35 -9.83 10.23 13.79
N LYS A 36 -10.84 9.39 13.49
CA LYS A 36 -12.26 9.77 13.60
C LYS A 36 -12.68 10.06 15.04
N GLU A 37 -12.29 9.21 15.97
CA GLU A 37 -12.60 9.38 17.39
C GLU A 37 -11.96 10.66 17.95
N SER A 38 -10.69 10.91 17.63
CA SER A 38 -10.01 12.14 18.04
C SER A 38 -10.70 13.38 17.47
N ARG A 39 -11.14 13.35 16.20
CA ARG A 39 -11.92 14.45 15.59
C ARG A 39 -13.26 14.68 16.27
N GLN A 40 -13.92 13.63 16.75
CA GLN A 40 -15.22 13.75 17.44
C GLN A 40 -15.06 14.24 18.88
N GLN A 41 -14.03 13.78 19.59
CA GLN A 41 -13.82 14.10 21.01
C GLN A 41 -13.15 15.46 21.22
N ARG A 42 -12.26 15.87 20.31
CA ARG A 42 -11.49 17.11 20.44
C ARG A 42 -12.12 18.19 19.57
N LYS A 43 -12.63 19.27 20.19
CA LYS A 43 -12.92 20.56 19.51
C LYS A 43 -11.63 21.30 19.09
N LEU A 44 -10.56 20.57 18.77
CA LEU A 44 -9.31 21.15 18.33
C LEU A 44 -9.38 21.44 16.82
N PRO A 45 -8.78 22.55 16.37
CA PRO A 45 -8.57 22.80 14.95
C PRO A 45 -7.84 21.63 14.28
N LEU A 46 -8.20 21.33 13.03
CA LEU A 46 -7.63 20.21 12.27
C LEU A 46 -6.10 20.27 12.21
N GLU A 47 -5.53 21.48 12.17
CA GLU A 47 -4.07 21.71 12.12
C GLU A 47 -3.33 21.23 13.38
N LYS A 48 -4.03 20.99 14.49
CA LYS A 48 -3.44 20.50 15.76
C LYS A 48 -3.59 18.99 15.97
N LEU A 49 -4.22 18.29 15.03
CA LEU A 49 -4.34 16.84 15.08
C LEU A 49 -3.15 16.23 14.32
N SER A 50 -2.25 15.57 15.06
CA SER A 50 -1.20 14.74 14.47
C SER A 50 -1.84 13.43 13.99
N ILE A 51 -2.37 13.44 12.77
CA ILE A 51 -2.98 12.26 12.16
C ILE A 51 -1.90 11.19 11.94
N GLU A 52 -0.68 11.64 11.67
CA GLU A 52 0.52 10.84 11.44
C GLU A 52 0.82 9.90 12.61
N GLU A 53 0.59 10.34 13.86
CA GLU A 53 0.78 9.51 15.07
C GLU A 53 -0.07 8.25 15.05
N TYR A 54 -1.33 8.35 14.58
CA TYR A 54 -2.25 7.21 14.55
C TYR A 54 -1.86 6.15 13.51
N PHE A 55 -1.04 6.50 12.53
CA PHE A 55 -0.55 5.57 11.51
C PHE A 55 0.89 5.09 11.77
N GLN A 56 1.57 5.56 12.82
CA GLN A 56 2.91 5.07 13.18
C GLN A 56 3.00 3.55 13.33
N PRO A 57 2.03 2.85 13.96
CA PRO A 57 2.06 1.39 14.02
C PRO A 57 2.09 0.73 12.64
N LEU A 58 1.31 1.25 11.68
CA LEU A 58 1.29 0.76 10.31
C LEU A 58 2.64 0.99 9.61
N LEU A 59 3.19 2.21 9.70
CA LEU A 59 4.45 2.55 9.03
C LEU A 59 5.62 1.73 9.59
N ARG A 60 5.68 1.57 10.91
CA ARG A 60 6.67 0.71 11.56
C ARG A 60 6.53 -0.74 11.10
N ARG A 61 5.31 -1.28 11.11
CA ARG A 61 5.10 -2.67 10.69
C ARG A 61 5.44 -2.88 9.22
N TYR A 62 5.14 -1.91 8.37
CA TYR A 62 5.53 -1.94 6.96
C TYR A 62 7.05 -1.94 6.81
N HIS A 63 7.76 -1.10 7.56
CA HIS A 63 9.22 -1.09 7.59
C HIS A 63 9.80 -2.43 8.07
N GLU A 64 9.29 -3.01 9.16
CA GLU A 64 9.75 -4.32 9.65
C GLU A 64 9.60 -5.44 8.62
N LEU A 65 8.51 -5.42 7.84
CA LEU A 65 8.24 -6.43 6.81
C LEU A 65 9.07 -6.24 5.54
N THR A 66 9.38 -4.99 5.18
CA THR A 66 9.93 -4.65 3.85
C THR A 66 11.33 -4.06 3.85
N GLY A 67 11.81 -3.62 5.02
CA GLY A 67 13.04 -2.82 5.17
C GLY A 67 12.95 -1.43 4.55
N ARG A 68 11.77 -0.98 4.10
CA ARG A 68 11.58 0.33 3.46
C ARG A 68 10.94 1.33 4.39
N GLU A 69 11.46 2.55 4.36
CA GLU A 69 10.81 3.71 4.94
C GLU A 69 9.65 4.16 4.04
N GLU A 70 8.48 4.37 4.63
CA GLU A 70 7.32 4.98 4.01
C GLU A 70 6.80 6.05 4.97
N THR A 71 6.33 7.17 4.42
CA THR A 71 5.83 8.31 5.21
C THR A 71 4.36 8.58 4.94
N VAL A 72 3.82 8.02 3.86
CA VAL A 72 2.43 8.20 3.45
C VAL A 72 1.68 6.88 3.69
N PRO A 73 0.87 6.75 4.76
CA PRO A 73 0.16 5.51 5.08
C PRO A 73 -0.71 4.98 3.93
N ASN A 74 -1.28 5.89 3.14
CA ASN A 74 -2.10 5.53 1.97
C ASN A 74 -1.28 4.87 0.85
N ALA A 75 0.02 5.13 0.75
CA ALA A 75 0.88 4.51 -0.25
C ALA A 75 1.05 3.01 0.02
N VAL A 76 1.20 2.64 1.30
CA VAL A 76 1.27 1.24 1.74
C VAL A 76 0.09 0.41 1.23
N MET A 77 -1.10 0.99 1.17
CA MET A 77 -2.34 0.29 0.81
C MET A 77 -2.39 -0.22 -0.63
N HIS A 78 -1.52 0.27 -1.52
CA HIS A 78 -1.40 -0.27 -2.88
C HIS A 78 -0.16 -1.15 -3.11
N HIS A 79 0.57 -1.48 -2.04
CA HIS A 79 1.71 -2.42 -2.07
C HIS A 79 1.26 -3.86 -1.77
N ARG A 80 0.31 -4.37 -2.55
CA ARG A 80 -0.27 -5.71 -2.38
C ARG A 80 -0.19 -6.51 -3.67
N ILE A 81 0.32 -7.74 -3.60
CA ILE A 81 0.54 -8.61 -4.76
C ILE A 81 -0.77 -8.88 -5.50
N SER A 82 -1.85 -9.23 -4.80
CA SER A 82 -3.12 -9.63 -5.43
C SER A 82 -3.82 -8.51 -6.21
N LEU A 83 -3.36 -7.26 -6.08
CA LEU A 83 -3.89 -6.15 -6.89
C LEU A 83 -3.43 -6.22 -8.35
N TYR A 84 -2.42 -7.03 -8.63
CA TYR A 84 -1.78 -7.12 -9.94
C TYR A 84 -1.99 -8.49 -10.56
N GLY A 85 -1.93 -8.54 -11.89
CA GLY A 85 -1.94 -9.78 -12.63
C GLY A 85 -0.56 -10.41 -12.75
N PRO A 86 -0.45 -11.53 -13.49
CA PRO A 86 0.84 -12.19 -13.70
C PRO A 86 1.85 -11.26 -14.38
N PRO A 87 3.16 -11.57 -14.29
CA PRO A 87 4.18 -10.88 -15.08
C PRO A 87 3.90 -10.98 -16.58
N CYS A 88 4.08 -9.88 -17.31
CA CYS A 88 4.03 -9.86 -18.78
C CYS A 88 5.12 -10.79 -19.35
N LYS A 89 4.74 -11.64 -20.31
CA LYS A 89 5.65 -12.60 -20.95
C LYS A 89 6.77 -11.92 -21.75
N GLN A 90 6.54 -10.70 -22.23
CA GLN A 90 7.54 -9.95 -23.01
C GLN A 90 8.45 -9.08 -22.14
N CYS A 91 7.89 -8.24 -21.24
CA CYS A 91 8.69 -7.26 -20.49
C CYS A 91 8.85 -7.57 -18.99
N GLY A 92 8.23 -8.63 -18.48
CA GLY A 92 8.34 -9.06 -17.08
C GLY A 92 7.59 -8.20 -16.05
N LYS A 93 7.09 -7.02 -16.41
CA LYS A 93 6.30 -6.17 -15.49
C LYS A 93 4.95 -6.82 -15.18
N PRO A 94 4.46 -6.73 -13.93
CA PRO A 94 3.15 -7.27 -13.57
C PRO A 94 2.05 -6.54 -14.34
N LEU A 95 1.05 -7.29 -14.79
CA LEU A 95 -0.14 -6.69 -15.39
C LEU A 95 -0.87 -5.81 -14.35
N ARG A 96 -1.47 -4.70 -14.80
CA ARG A 96 -2.04 -3.67 -13.89
C ARG A 96 -3.12 -4.20 -12.95
N THR A 97 -3.85 -5.22 -13.38
CA THR A 97 -4.87 -5.93 -12.60
C THR A 97 -4.85 -7.41 -12.97
N PRO A 98 -5.44 -8.30 -12.16
CA PRO A 98 -5.57 -9.72 -12.51
C PRO A 98 -6.39 -9.98 -13.78
N GLN A 99 -7.28 -9.04 -14.16
CA GLN A 99 -8.15 -9.15 -15.34
C GLN A 99 -7.60 -8.38 -16.56
N ALA A 100 -6.42 -7.78 -16.48
CA ALA A 100 -5.88 -7.01 -17.58
C ALA A 100 -5.61 -7.91 -18.80
N LEU A 101 -6.07 -7.48 -19.98
CA LEU A 101 -5.93 -8.23 -21.23
C LEU A 101 -4.64 -7.91 -21.99
N PHE A 102 -3.92 -6.87 -21.58
CA PHE A 102 -2.67 -6.45 -22.19
C PHE A 102 -1.75 -5.76 -21.17
N CYS A 103 -0.46 -5.71 -21.49
CA CYS A 103 0.56 -5.06 -20.70
C CYS A 103 0.57 -3.55 -20.96
N ALA A 104 0.29 -2.77 -19.93
CA ALA A 104 0.33 -1.30 -20.01
C ALA A 104 1.76 -0.72 -20.18
N ALA A 105 2.81 -1.55 -20.15
CA ALA A 105 4.20 -1.11 -20.33
C ALA A 105 4.68 -1.25 -21.77
N CYS A 106 4.34 -2.36 -22.45
CA CYS A 106 4.84 -2.67 -23.78
C CYS A 106 3.74 -2.96 -24.82
N GLY A 107 2.48 -3.05 -24.41
CA GLY A 107 1.35 -3.33 -25.31
C GLY A 107 1.09 -4.82 -25.60
N GLU A 108 1.94 -5.73 -25.14
CA GLU A 108 1.77 -7.18 -25.35
C GLU A 108 0.47 -7.71 -24.73
N ASN A 109 -0.20 -8.65 -25.40
CA ASN A 109 -1.39 -9.30 -24.85
C ASN A 109 -1.04 -10.24 -23.68
N ALA A 110 -1.94 -10.34 -22.68
CA ALA A 110 -1.73 -11.11 -21.46
C ALA A 110 -1.57 -12.63 -21.69
#